data_AF-A0A8X6PXG9-F1
#
_entry.id   AF-A0A8X6PXG9-F1
#
_cell.length_a   1.000
_cell.length_b   1.000
_cell.length_c   1.000
_cell.angle_alpha   90.00
_cell.angle_beta   90.00
_cell.angle_gamma   90.00
#
_symmetry.space_group_name_H-M   'P 1'
#
loop_
_entity.id
_entity.type
_entity.pdbx_description
1 polymer ?
#
loop_
_entity_poly.entity_id
_entity_poly.type
_entity_poly.pdbx_seq_one_letter_code
_entity_poly.pdbx_strand_id
1 'polypeptide(L)'
;MPSVNPLIMQKLDANPKLLEVFEEVLNMNFWEILSKENNRLAWSLLEERYSNTREQIYADLKRFMNIPVVQNESASTIQNLIDVTIEVVRSLEYLDQNLEGFSSTIFAFILTQKLDQNSKIGYERNLKDTLPTISELLDFLKDYARTLNAAKTFIIQKFLQWLHV
;
A
#
# COMPACT_ATOMS: atom_id res chain seq x y z
N MET A 1 -40.24 -2.50 -0.91
CA MET A 1 -39.50 -1.25 -0.67
C MET A 1 -38.30 -1.20 -1.61
N PRO A 2 -38.35 -0.44 -2.71
CA PRO A 2 -37.30 -0.43 -3.73
C PRO A 2 -36.37 0.78 -3.56
N SER A 3 -35.35 0.67 -2.69
CA SER A 3 -34.27 1.66 -2.68
C SER A 3 -33.00 1.26 -1.93
N VAL A 4 -32.95 0.11 -1.26
CA VAL A 4 -31.74 -0.33 -0.57
C VAL A 4 -30.84 -1.11 -1.52
N ASN A 5 -29.55 -0.74 -1.55
CA ASN A 5 -28.55 -1.38 -2.39
C ASN A 5 -28.56 -2.90 -2.14
N PRO A 6 -28.74 -3.75 -3.18
CA PRO A 6 -28.83 -5.21 -3.02
C PRO A 6 -27.61 -5.82 -2.32
N LEU A 7 -26.43 -5.22 -2.48
CA LEU A 7 -25.19 -5.69 -1.86
C LEU A 7 -25.20 -5.50 -0.33
N ILE A 8 -25.86 -4.44 0.15
CA ILE A 8 -26.02 -4.15 1.58
C ILE A 8 -26.99 -5.17 2.19
N MET A 9 -28.10 -5.45 1.49
CA MET A 9 -29.06 -6.47 1.90
C MET A 9 -28.40 -7.85 2.00
N GLN A 10 -27.61 -8.23 1.00
CA GLN A 10 -26.88 -9.50 1.03
C GLN A 10 -25.92 -9.62 2.23
N LYS A 11 -25.25 -8.53 2.61
CA LYS A 11 -24.36 -8.51 3.78
C LYS A 11 -25.12 -8.57 5.11
N LEU A 12 -26.29 -7.94 5.21
CA LEU A 12 -27.16 -8.02 6.38
C LEU A 12 -27.80 -9.40 6.54
N ASP A 13 -28.25 -10.00 5.44
CA ASP A 13 -28.80 -11.35 5.42
C ASP A 13 -27.75 -12.38 5.86
N ALA A 14 -26.49 -12.18 5.45
CA ALA A 14 -25.37 -13.01 5.86
C ALA A 14 -24.98 -12.83 7.34
N ASN A 15 -25.33 -11.72 7.98
CA ASN A 15 -25.06 -11.46 9.38
C ASN A 15 -26.11 -10.52 10.01
N PRO A 16 -27.23 -11.07 10.52
CA PRO A 16 -28.34 -10.29 11.06
C PRO A 16 -27.95 -9.41 12.26
N LYS A 17 -26.92 -9.80 13.02
CA LYS A 17 -26.40 -9.02 14.15
C LYS A 17 -25.79 -7.69 13.71
N LEU A 18 -25.38 -7.56 12.45
CA LEU A 18 -24.94 -6.27 11.92
C LEU A 18 -26.05 -5.24 12.04
N LEU A 19 -27.31 -5.59 11.74
CA LEU A 19 -28.42 -4.64 11.84
C LEU A 19 -28.60 -4.12 13.27
N GLU A 20 -28.55 -5.02 14.25
CA GLU A 20 -28.67 -4.70 15.67
C GLU A 20 -27.54 -3.76 16.14
N VAL A 21 -26.29 -4.07 15.78
CA VAL A 21 -25.13 -3.21 16.08
C VAL A 21 -25.24 -1.86 15.37
N PHE A 22 -25.72 -1.83 14.12
CA PHE A 22 -25.90 -0.58 13.37
C PHE A 22 -26.95 0.34 14.01
N GLU A 23 -28.08 -0.22 14.43
CA GLU A 23 -29.18 0.53 15.08
C GLU A 23 -28.78 1.01 16.49
N GLU A 24 -28.10 0.16 17.27
CA GLU A 24 -27.57 0.51 18.60
C GLU A 24 -26.56 1.65 18.51
N VAL A 25 -25.59 1.55 17.60
CA VAL A 25 -24.47 2.48 17.58
C VAL A 25 -24.84 3.82 16.95
N LEU A 26 -25.79 3.87 16.01
CA LEU A 26 -26.21 5.13 15.41
C LEU A 26 -27.36 5.82 16.16
N ASN A 27 -28.04 5.13 17.08
CA ASN A 27 -29.27 5.61 17.72
C ASN A 27 -30.30 6.14 16.70
N MET A 28 -30.29 5.58 15.48
CA MET A 28 -31.17 5.94 14.36
C MET A 28 -31.58 4.69 13.61
N ASN A 29 -32.79 4.69 13.04
CA ASN A 29 -33.30 3.55 12.29
C ASN A 29 -32.49 3.35 11.00
N PHE A 30 -31.96 2.14 10.80
CA PHE A 30 -31.15 1.78 9.63
C PHE A 30 -31.83 2.10 8.29
N TRP A 31 -33.16 1.95 8.22
CA TRP A 31 -33.94 2.21 7.01
C TRP A 31 -34.13 3.69 6.72
N GLU A 32 -34.12 4.54 7.74
CA GLU A 32 -34.25 6.00 7.61
C GLU A 32 -33.00 6.62 6.98
N ILE A 33 -31.83 6.09 7.36
CA ILE A 33 -30.49 6.38 6.84
C ILE A 33 -30.37 6.11 5.33
N LEU A 34 -31.01 5.06 4.82
CA LEU A 34 -30.91 4.64 3.41
C LEU A 34 -31.91 5.34 2.49
N SER A 35 -32.84 6.13 3.04
CA SER A 35 -33.72 6.97 2.23
C SER A 35 -32.91 8.08 1.54
N LYS A 36 -33.14 8.29 0.24
CA LYS A 36 -32.18 8.85 -0.74
C LYS A 36 -31.57 10.23 -0.43
N GLU A 37 -32.15 11.04 0.46
CA GLU A 37 -31.57 12.34 0.86
C GLU A 37 -30.55 12.23 2.01
N ASN A 38 -30.60 11.14 2.80
CA ASN A 38 -29.69 10.90 3.93
C ASN A 38 -28.47 10.05 3.57
N ASN A 39 -28.38 9.50 2.36
CA ASN A 39 -27.40 8.48 2.04
C ASN A 39 -25.95 8.98 2.24
N ARG A 40 -25.61 10.20 1.78
CA ARG A 40 -24.27 10.77 1.99
C ARG A 40 -23.97 11.12 3.44
N LEU A 41 -24.93 11.74 4.14
CA LEU A 41 -24.78 12.11 5.56
C LEU A 41 -24.65 10.87 6.44
N ALA A 42 -25.42 9.82 6.15
CA ALA A 42 -25.32 8.56 6.87
C ALA A 42 -24.02 7.82 6.58
N TRP A 43 -23.55 7.81 5.33
CA TRP A 43 -22.22 7.26 5.02
C TRP A 43 -21.11 8.03 5.71
N SER A 44 -21.17 9.37 5.75
CA SER A 44 -20.17 10.16 6.47
C SER A 44 -20.23 9.95 7.98
N LEU A 45 -21.42 9.77 8.58
CA LEU A 45 -21.56 9.47 10.01
C LEU A 45 -21.04 8.06 10.35
N LEU A 46 -21.26 7.10 9.45
CA LEU A 46 -20.70 5.75 9.56
C LEU A 46 -19.18 5.77 9.42
N GLU A 47 -18.66 6.52 8.46
CA GLU A 47 -17.23 6.69 8.24
C GLU A 47 -16.60 7.43 9.41
N GLU A 48 -17.20 8.48 9.95
CA GLU A 48 -16.73 9.19 11.14
C GLU A 48 -16.70 8.28 12.39
N ARG A 49 -17.73 7.45 12.58
CA ARG A 49 -17.87 6.61 13.77
C ARG A 49 -17.12 5.28 13.69
N TYR A 50 -16.87 4.78 12.49
CA TYR A 50 -16.30 3.45 12.27
C TYR A 50 -15.07 3.39 11.35
N SER A 51 -14.68 4.48 10.67
CA SER A 51 -13.35 4.56 10.10
C SER A 51 -12.37 4.68 11.25
N ASN A 52 -11.71 3.57 11.58
CA ASN A 52 -10.60 3.60 12.51
C ASN A 52 -9.34 4.02 11.76
N THR A 53 -9.36 5.24 11.21
CA THR A 53 -8.26 5.81 10.43
C THR A 53 -6.93 5.66 11.14
N ARG A 54 -6.92 5.82 12.47
CA ARG A 54 -5.75 5.55 13.31
C ARG A 54 -5.26 4.10 13.20
N GLU A 55 -6.14 3.12 13.33
CA GLU A 55 -5.75 1.71 13.19
C GLU A 55 -5.29 1.36 11.77
N GLN A 56 -5.88 1.96 10.74
CA GLN A 56 -5.45 1.77 9.36
C GLN A 56 -4.04 2.34 9.14
N ILE A 57 -3.80 3.59 9.55
CA ILE A 57 -2.46 4.21 9.51
C ILE A 57 -1.46 3.34 10.28
N TYR A 58 -1.81 2.86 11.47
CA TYR A 58 -0.91 2.01 12.27
C TYR A 58 -0.64 0.65 11.62
N ALA A 59 -1.64 0.07 10.96
CA ALA A 59 -1.47 -1.16 10.20
C ALA A 59 -0.52 -0.95 9.01
N ASP A 60 -0.68 0.15 8.29
CA ASP A 60 0.17 0.52 7.16
C ASP A 60 1.63 0.78 7.59
N LEU A 61 1.83 1.55 8.65
CA LEU A 61 3.14 1.78 9.24
C LEU A 61 3.77 0.47 9.70
N LYS A 62 3.00 -0.40 10.39
CA LYS A 62 3.50 -1.70 10.84
C LYS A 62 3.86 -2.59 9.66
N ARG A 63 3.09 -2.58 8.59
CA ARG A 63 3.36 -3.32 7.35
C ARG A 63 4.67 -2.85 6.72
N PHE A 64 4.86 -1.54 6.60
CA PHE A 64 6.08 -0.94 6.07
C PHE A 64 7.32 -1.26 6.92
N MET A 65 7.22 -1.09 8.24
CA MET A 65 8.34 -1.36 9.16
C MET A 65 8.76 -2.83 9.17
N ASN A 66 7.81 -3.75 8.93
CA ASN A 66 8.06 -5.19 8.92
C ASN A 66 8.41 -5.77 7.55
N ILE A 67 8.63 -4.94 6.53
CA ILE A 67 9.18 -5.43 5.27
C ILE A 67 10.51 -6.16 5.56
N PRO A 68 10.68 -7.42 5.11
CA PRO A 68 11.90 -8.17 5.35
C PRO A 68 13.09 -7.52 4.65
N VAL A 69 14.27 -7.62 5.27
CA VAL A 69 15.52 -7.18 4.65
C VAL A 69 15.83 -8.10 3.47
N VAL A 70 16.15 -7.51 2.32
CA VAL A 70 16.60 -8.25 1.14
C VAL A 70 17.96 -8.88 1.46
N GLN A 71 18.02 -10.22 1.50
CA GLN A 71 19.26 -10.96 1.78
C GLN A 71 19.96 -11.46 0.52
N ASN A 72 19.18 -11.85 -0.50
CA ASN A 72 19.68 -12.26 -1.80
C ASN A 72 18.91 -11.48 -2.86
N GLU A 73 19.62 -10.68 -3.64
CA GLU A 73 19.05 -9.85 -4.67
C GLU A 73 18.36 -10.71 -5.73
N SER A 74 17.04 -10.61 -5.79
CA SER A 74 16.27 -11.08 -6.92
C SER A 74 15.31 -9.99 -7.36
N ALA A 75 15.09 -9.89 -8.67
CA ALA A 75 14.14 -8.92 -9.21
C ALA A 75 12.74 -9.07 -8.58
N SER A 76 12.34 -10.28 -8.20
CA SER A 76 11.06 -10.52 -7.50
C SER A 76 11.04 -9.95 -6.09
N THR A 77 12.15 -10.02 -5.36
CA THR A 77 12.22 -9.51 -3.99
C THR A 77 12.21 -7.97 -3.98
N ILE A 78 12.93 -7.36 -4.92
CA ILE A 78 12.92 -5.90 -5.09
C ILE A 78 11.56 -5.41 -5.59
N GLN A 79 10.91 -6.15 -6.51
CA GLN A 79 9.56 -5.82 -6.94
C GLN A 79 8.56 -5.85 -5.78
N ASN A 80 8.61 -6.89 -4.94
CA ASN A 80 7.75 -6.96 -3.75
C ASN A 80 8.01 -5.81 -2.76
N LEU A 81 9.27 -5.40 -2.59
CA LEU A 81 9.64 -4.22 -1.78
C LEU A 81 8.98 -2.94 -2.32
N ILE A 82 9.02 -2.74 -3.64
CA ILE A 82 8.40 -1.60 -4.34
C ILE A 82 6.87 -1.66 -4.16
N ASP A 83 6.26 -2.81 -4.43
CA ASP A 83 4.81 -2.97 -4.42
C ASP A 83 4.22 -2.69 -3.03
N VAL A 84 4.79 -3.30 -1.98
CA VAL A 84 4.35 -3.08 -0.60
C VAL A 84 4.52 -1.61 -0.19
N THR A 85 5.62 -0.97 -0.60
CA THR A 85 5.85 0.44 -0.29
C THR A 85 4.83 1.33 -1.00
N ILE A 86 4.58 1.13 -2.30
CA ILE A 86 3.60 1.92 -3.06
C ILE A 86 2.19 1.77 -2.48
N GLU A 87 1.80 0.55 -2.09
CA GLU A 87 0.51 0.31 -1.45
C GLU A 87 0.37 1.07 -0.14
N VAL A 88 1.39 1.04 0.73
CA VAL A 88 1.39 1.79 1.98
C VAL A 88 1.32 3.30 1.73
N VAL A 89 2.15 3.83 0.82
CA VAL A 89 2.16 5.26 0.51
C VAL A 89 0.79 5.72 0.01
N ARG A 90 0.17 4.98 -0.92
CA ARG A 90 -1.18 5.29 -1.42
C ARG A 90 -2.26 5.22 -0.36
N SER A 91 -2.17 4.25 0.55
CA SER A 91 -3.10 4.12 1.67
C SER A 91 -2.98 5.32 2.62
N LEU A 92 -1.75 5.74 2.93
CA LEU A 92 -1.49 6.93 3.73
C LEU A 92 -1.98 8.21 3.04
N GLU A 93 -1.73 8.40 1.74
CA GLU A 93 -2.25 9.52 0.95
C GLU A 93 -3.79 9.57 0.95
N TYR A 94 -4.45 8.42 0.81
CA TYR A 94 -5.91 8.31 0.89
C TYR A 94 -6.47 8.73 2.26
N LEU A 95 -5.69 8.55 3.33
CA LEU A 95 -6.02 8.96 4.70
C LEU A 95 -5.46 10.36 5.05
N ASP A 96 -5.18 11.19 4.05
CA ASP A 96 -4.63 12.55 4.16
C ASP A 96 -3.26 12.63 4.87
N GLN A 97 -2.50 11.53 4.91
CA GLN A 97 -1.15 11.44 5.46
C GLN A 97 -0.08 11.52 4.36
N ASN A 98 -0.08 12.62 3.61
CA ASN A 98 0.87 12.83 2.51
C ASN A 98 2.33 12.85 2.99
N LEU A 99 3.19 12.11 2.29
CA LEU A 99 4.61 12.01 2.62
C LEU A 99 5.41 13.14 1.94
N GLU A 100 5.43 14.30 2.58
CA GLU A 100 6.15 15.48 2.10
C GLU A 100 7.32 15.90 3.00
N GLY A 101 8.34 16.52 2.39
CA GLY A 101 9.51 17.00 3.09
C GLY A 101 10.19 15.90 3.93
N PHE A 102 10.31 16.14 5.23
CA PHE A 102 11.09 15.26 6.10
C PHE A 102 10.44 13.88 6.32
N SER A 103 9.11 13.75 6.27
CA SER A 103 8.45 12.44 6.39
C SER A 103 8.80 11.55 5.20
N SER A 104 8.85 12.11 3.99
CA SER A 104 9.32 11.44 2.78
C SER A 104 10.76 10.93 2.93
N THR A 105 11.64 11.75 3.49
CA THR A 105 13.05 11.38 3.76
C THR A 105 13.16 10.27 4.81
N ILE A 106 12.36 10.31 5.87
CA ILE A 106 12.32 9.24 6.89
C ILE A 106 11.91 7.92 6.25
N PHE A 107 10.87 7.92 5.42
CA PHE A 107 10.43 6.71 4.71
C PHE A 107 11.52 6.20 3.76
N ALA A 108 12.17 7.09 3.01
CA ALA A 108 13.29 6.72 2.16
C ALA A 108 14.42 6.06 2.97
N PHE A 109 14.82 6.68 4.09
CA PHE A 109 15.86 6.15 4.96
C PHE A 109 15.51 4.78 5.55
N ILE A 110 14.27 4.58 5.99
CA ILE A 110 13.83 3.27 6.52
C ILE A 110 13.87 2.22 5.41
N LEU A 111 13.42 2.57 4.21
CA LEU A 111 13.41 1.66 3.07
C LEU A 111 14.83 1.29 2.64
N THR A 112 15.80 2.22 2.68
CA THR A 112 17.20 1.88 2.40
C THR A 112 17.75 0.88 3.40
N GLN A 113 17.29 0.85 4.66
CA GLN A 113 17.71 -0.19 5.62
C GLN A 113 17.25 -1.59 5.22
N LYS A 114 16.22 -1.71 4.38
CA LYS A 114 15.71 -2.99 3.87
C LYS A 114 16.49 -3.50 2.66
N LEU A 115 17.32 -2.67 2.04
CA LEU A 115 18.16 -3.06 0.91
C LEU A 115 19.38 -3.85 1.36
N ASP A 116 19.84 -4.76 0.51
CA ASP A 116 21.12 -5.43 0.66
C ASP A 116 22.28 -4.46 0.30
N GLN A 117 23.52 -4.94 0.47
CA GLN A 117 24.71 -4.10 0.33
C GLN A 117 24.93 -3.58 -1.09
N ASN A 118 24.66 -4.38 -2.13
CA ASN A 118 24.92 -3.96 -3.51
C ASN A 118 23.91 -2.91 -3.95
N SER A 119 22.63 -3.15 -3.68
CA SER A 119 21.55 -2.17 -3.92
C SER A 119 21.81 -0.84 -3.18
N LYS A 120 22.30 -0.87 -1.93
CA LYS A 120 22.70 0.33 -1.19
C LYS A 120 23.82 1.10 -1.90
N ILE A 121 24.90 0.43 -2.28
CA ILE A 121 26.03 1.06 -3.00
C ILE A 121 25.55 1.65 -4.33
N GLY A 122 24.69 0.93 -5.06
CA GLY A 122 24.09 1.41 -6.29
C GLY A 122 23.24 2.66 -6.07
N TYR A 123 22.45 2.70 -4.99
CA TYR A 123 21.63 3.85 -4.65
C TYR A 123 22.48 5.07 -4.27
N GLU A 124 23.45 4.91 -3.36
CA GLU A 124 24.35 5.98 -2.93
C GLU A 124 25.10 6.65 -4.08
N ARG A 125 25.45 5.89 -5.13
CA ARG A 125 26.09 6.43 -6.34
C ARG A 125 25.16 7.33 -7.18
N ASN A 126 23.85 7.14 -7.06
CA ASN A 126 22.85 7.92 -7.78
C ASN A 126 22.31 9.11 -6.96
N LEU A 127 22.68 9.20 -5.68
CA LEU A 127 22.28 10.30 -4.82
C LEU A 127 23.03 11.59 -5.17
N LYS A 128 22.34 12.71 -4.97
CA LYS A 128 22.89 14.07 -5.03
C LYS A 128 23.12 14.57 -3.59
N ASP A 129 23.65 15.78 -3.43
CA ASP A 129 23.84 16.41 -2.11
C ASP A 129 22.54 16.74 -1.35
N THR A 130 21.38 16.48 -1.94
CA THR A 130 20.06 16.70 -1.32
C THR A 130 19.54 15.45 -0.63
N LEU A 131 18.79 15.62 0.46
CA LEU A 131 18.13 14.51 1.15
C LEU A 131 17.15 13.80 0.20
N PRO A 132 17.25 12.47 0.02
CA PRO A 132 16.38 11.77 -0.87
C PRO A 132 14.95 11.65 -0.33
N THR A 133 14.01 11.59 -1.26
CA THR A 133 12.59 11.31 -1.02
C THR A 133 12.26 9.85 -1.29
N ILE A 134 11.11 9.39 -0.77
CA ILE A 134 10.64 8.03 -1.02
C ILE A 134 10.37 7.78 -2.51
N SER A 135 9.91 8.81 -3.24
CA SER A 135 9.65 8.73 -4.68
C SER A 135 10.94 8.49 -5.46
N GLU A 136 12.01 9.24 -5.17
CA GLU A 136 13.31 9.08 -5.83
C GLU A 136 13.90 7.70 -5.58
N LEU A 137 13.78 7.18 -4.35
CA LEU A 137 14.20 5.81 -4.04
C LEU A 137 13.38 4.78 -4.79
N LEU A 138 12.06 4.92 -4.85
CA LEU A 138 11.19 4.00 -5.59
C LEU A 138 11.51 3.98 -7.09
N ASP A 139 11.81 5.14 -7.67
CA ASP A 139 12.17 5.23 -9.09
C ASP A 139 13.52 4.55 -9.38
N PHE A 140 14.52 4.78 -8.52
CA PHE A 140 15.77 4.01 -8.58
C PHE A 140 15.51 2.50 -8.49
N LEU A 141 14.70 2.04 -7.52
CA LEU A 141 14.44 0.61 -7.34
C LEU A 141 13.71 -0.02 -8.53
N LYS A 142 12.79 0.71 -9.18
CA LYS A 142 12.12 0.25 -10.41
C LYS A 142 13.13 0.04 -11.55
N ASP A 143 14.03 0.99 -11.76
CA ASP A 143 15.07 0.87 -12.79
C ASP A 143 16.08 -0.23 -12.45
N TYR A 144 16.43 -0.35 -11.17
CA TYR A 144 17.28 -1.42 -10.68
C TYR A 144 16.64 -2.81 -10.90
N ALA A 145 15.35 -2.98 -10.59
CA ALA A 145 14.63 -4.23 -10.85
C ALA A 145 14.58 -4.57 -12.36
N ARG A 146 14.42 -3.57 -13.24
CA ARG A 146 14.47 -3.76 -14.70
C ARG A 146 15.84 -4.22 -15.18
N THR A 147 16.92 -3.63 -14.67
CA THR A 147 18.29 -4.02 -15.05
C THR A 147 18.63 -5.44 -14.62
N LEU A 148 18.23 -5.86 -13.41
CA LEU A 148 18.38 -7.25 -12.95
C LEU A 148 17.62 -8.25 -13.83
N ASN A 149 16.38 -7.92 -14.22
CA ASN A 149 15.61 -8.76 -15.13
C ASN A 149 16.24 -8.87 -16.52
N ALA A 150 16.77 -7.77 -17.05
CA ALA A 150 17.48 -7.77 -18.33
C ALA A 150 18.76 -8.62 -18.27
N ALA A 151 19.55 -8.48 -17.20
CA ALA A 151 20.76 -9.26 -16.98
C ALA A 151 20.47 -10.77 -16.90
N LYS A 152 19.43 -11.15 -16.14
CA LYS A 152 18.97 -12.54 -16.07
C LYS A 152 18.58 -13.09 -17.45
N THR A 153 17.85 -12.31 -18.23
CA THR A 153 17.41 -12.69 -19.59
C THR A 153 18.61 -12.88 -20.52
N PHE A 154 19.60 -11.98 -20.46
CA PHE A 154 20.83 -12.08 -21.26
C PHE A 154 21.64 -13.35 -20.92
N ILE A 155 21.78 -13.68 -19.64
CA ILE A 155 22.48 -14.90 -19.20
C ILE A 155 21.76 -16.15 -19.72
N ILE A 156 20.42 -16.19 -19.61
CA ILE A 156 19.62 -17.31 -20.15
C ILE A 156 19.82 -17.44 -21.66
N GLN A 157 19.78 -16.34 -22.41
CA GLN A 157 20.01 -16.35 -23.85
C GLN A 157 21.41 -16.90 -24.20
N LYS A 158 22.46 -16.45 -23.50
CA LYS A 158 23.82 -16.97 -23.68
C LYS A 158 23.92 -18.47 -23.35
N PHE A 159 23.26 -18.90 -22.28
CA PHE A 159 23.24 -20.31 -21.88
C PHE A 159 22.51 -21.19 -22.91
N LEU A 160 21.37 -20.73 -23.42
CA LEU A 160 20.64 -21.41 -24.50
C LEU A 160 21.46 -21.45 -25.79
N GLN A 161 22.15 -20.37 -26.16
CA GLN A 161 23.08 -20.38 -27.29
C GLN A 161 24.19 -21.42 -27.11
N TRP A 162 24.75 -21.55 -25.89
CA TRP A 162 25.77 -22.55 -25.58
C TRP A 162 25.25 -23.99 -25.69
N LEU A 163 23.99 -24.24 -25.31
CA LEU A 163 23.36 -25.57 -25.41
C LEU A 163 23.01 -25.99 -26.85
N HIS A 164 22.90 -25.03 -27.77
CA HIS A 164 22.57 -25.28 -29.18
C HIS A 164 23.83 -25.42 -30.08
N VAL A 165 25.00 -25.56 -29.46
CA VAL A 165 26.29 -25.93 -30.09
C VAL A 165 26.60 -27.38 -29.74
#